data_AF-A0A9X3LKD7-F1
#
_entry.id   AF-A0A9X3LKD7-F1
#
_cell.length_a   1.000
_cell.length_b   1.000
_cell.length_c   1.000
_cell.angle_alpha   90.00
_cell.angle_beta   90.00
_cell.angle_gamma   90.00
#
_symmetry.space_group_name_H-M   'P 1'
#
loop_
_entity.id
_entity.type
_entity.pdbx_description
1 polymer ?
#
loop_
_entity_poly.entity_id
_entity_poly.type
_entity_poly.pdbx_seq_one_letter_code
_entity_poly.pdbx_strand_id
1 'polypeptide(L)' 'MDRLLFIFGILVFFLSFIFFVMNFLGEYDGTAMIISIFAMLNASIAIGVSELLSRTKNIK' A
#
# COMPACT_ATOMS: atom_id res chain seq x y z
N MET A 1 9.07 -14.76 -2.56
CA MET A 1 8.79 -13.92 -1.37
C MET A 1 8.34 -12.54 -1.83
N ASP A 2 9.06 -11.97 -2.80
CA ASP A 2 8.66 -10.93 -3.75
C ASP A 2 7.17 -11.01 -4.19
N ARG A 3 6.70 -12.10 -4.82
CA ARG A 3 5.27 -12.22 -5.21
C ARG A 3 4.26 -12.08 -4.08
N LEU A 4 4.55 -12.61 -2.89
CA LEU A 4 3.64 -12.48 -1.73
C LEU A 4 3.61 -11.03 -1.22
N LEU A 5 4.77 -10.38 -1.17
CA LEU A 5 4.89 -8.97 -0.76
C LEU A 5 4.15 -8.05 -1.74
N PHE A 6 4.23 -8.34 -3.04
CA PHE A 6 3.51 -7.62 -4.08
C PHE A 6 1.99 -7.73 -3.93
N ILE A 7 1.47 -8.96 -3.82
CA ILE A 7 0.03 -9.22 -3.66
C ILE A 7 -0.49 -8.58 -2.36
N PHE A 8 0.26 -8.74 -1.27
CA PHE A 8 -0.06 -8.11 0.01
C PHE A 8 -0.11 -6.59 -0.11
N GLY A 9 0.89 -5.97 -0.74
CA GLY A 9 0.93 -4.53 -0.96
C GLY A 9 -0.27 -4.03 -1.77
N ILE A 10 -0.65 -4.72 -2.84
CA ILE A 10 -1.84 -4.34 -3.64
C ILE A 10 -3.12 -4.43 -2.81
N LEU A 11 -3.31 -5.52 -2.05
CA LEU A 11 -4.49 -5.71 -1.22
C LEU A 11 -4.62 -4.61 -0.16
N VAL A 12 -3.54 -4.33 0.57
CA VAL A 12 -3.52 -3.29 1.60
C VAL A 12 -3.74 -1.92 0.96
N PHE A 13 -3.10 -1.62 -0.17
CA PHE A 13 -3.29 -0.35 -0.86
C PHE A 13 -4.75 -0.14 -1.26
N PHE A 14 -5.39 -1.15 -1.85
CA PHE A 14 -6.78 -1.05 -2.31
C PHE A 14 -7.76 -0.87 -1.15
N LEU A 15 -7.58 -1.63 -0.06
CA LEU A 15 -8.37 -1.47 1.17
C LEU A 15 -8.18 -0.07 1.75
N SER A 16 -6.95 0.39 1.93
CA SER A 16 -6.66 1.73 2.46
C SER A 16 -7.18 2.85 1.55
N PHE A 17 -7.18 2.65 0.23
CA PHE A 17 -7.76 3.60 -0.72
C PHE A 17 -9.29 3.71 -0.57
N ILE A 18 -10.00 2.59 -0.38
CA ILE A 18 -11.45 2.63 -0.09
C ILE A 18 -11.71 3.42 1.19
N PHE A 19 -10.96 3.13 2.26
CA PHE A 19 -11.08 3.88 3.52
C PHE A 19 -10.78 5.36 3.32
N PHE A 20 -9.74 5.71 2.56
CA PHE A 20 -9.42 7.10 2.25
C PHE A 20 -10.58 7.81 1.55
N VAL A 21 -11.14 7.21 0.49
CA VAL A 21 -12.27 7.80 -0.26
C VAL A 21 -13.51 7.96 0.63
N MET A 22 -13.83 6.95 1.44
CA MET A 22 -14.96 7.03 2.38
C MET A 22 -14.77 8.16 3.40
N ASN A 23 -13.55 8.32 3.94
CA ASN A 23 -13.28 9.38 4.91
C ASN A 23 -13.24 10.77 4.25
N PHE A 24 -12.70 10.87 3.04
CA PHE A 24 -12.60 12.11 2.28
C PHE A 24 -13.97 12.65 1.84
N LEU A 25 -14.85 11.78 1.35
CA LEU A 25 -16.20 12.17 0.90
C LEU A 25 -17.20 12.26 2.05
N GLY A 26 -17.00 11.47 3.11
CA GLY A 26 -17.90 11.44 4.26
C GLY A 26 -17.60 12.47 5.35
N GLU A 27 -16.60 13.35 5.16
CA GLU A 27 -16.12 14.31 6.17
C GLU A 27 -15.88 13.65 7.55
N TYR A 28 -15.36 12.42 7.55
CA TYR A 28 -15.02 11.71 8.78
C TYR A 28 -13.76 12.29 9.46
N ASP A 29 -13.43 11.76 10.65
CA ASP A 29 -12.26 12.12 11.45
C ASP A 29 -10.96 12.22 10.62
N GLY A 30 -10.31 13.38 10.68
CA GLY A 30 -9.03 13.66 10.01
C GLY A 30 -7.91 12.69 10.41
N THR A 31 -7.98 12.11 11.61
CA THR A 31 -7.03 11.08 12.06
C THR A 31 -7.12 9.82 11.21
N ALA A 32 -8.34 9.37 10.87
CA ALA A 32 -8.56 8.20 10.04
C ALA A 32 -8.07 8.45 8.59
N MET A 33 -8.27 9.66 8.08
CA MET A 33 -7.72 10.08 6.80
C MET A 33 -6.19 10.00 6.79
N ILE A 34 -5.51 10.55 7.81
CA ILE A 34 -4.05 10.50 7.93
C ILE A 34 -3.54 9.04 8.00
N ILE A 35 -4.19 8.19 8.81
CA ILE A 35 -3.84 6.76 8.91
C ILE A 35 -3.97 6.07 7.56
N SER A 36 -5.06 6.32 6.82
CA SER A 36 -5.27 5.72 5.49
C SER A 36 -4.18 6.13 4.49
N ILE A 37 -3.72 7.38 4.52
CA ILE A 37 -2.60 7.86 3.69
C ILE A 37 -1.31 7.13 4.05
N PHE A 38 -0.98 7.01 5.34
CA PHE A 38 0.23 6.30 5.76
C PHE A 38 0.19 4.82 5.41
N ALA A 39 -0.98 4.18 5.52
CA ALA A 39 -1.16 2.80 5.11
C ALA A 39 -0.98 2.62 3.59
N MET A 40 -1.54 3.52 2.77
CA MET A 40 -1.32 3.52 1.31
C MET A 40 0.16 3.73 0.94
N LEU A 41 0.86 4.63 1.65
CA LEU A 41 2.29 4.87 1.43
C LEU A 41 3.11 3.61 1.77
N ASN A 42 2.82 2.98 2.91
CA ASN A 42 3.52 1.77 3.33
C ASN A 42 3.28 0.60 2.34
N ALA A 43 2.05 0.45 1.87
CA ALA A 43 1.70 -0.52 0.84
C ALA A 43 2.43 -0.26 -0.49
N SER A 44 2.56 1.01 -0.90
CA SER A 44 3.32 1.42 -2.08
C SER A 44 4.81 1.06 -1.95
N ILE A 45 5.40 1.23 -0.76
CA ILE A 45 6.78 0.81 -0.49
C ILE A 45 6.91 -0.71 -0.60
N ALA A 46 5.98 -1.48 -0.03
CA ALA A 46 6.00 -2.95 -0.14
C ALA A 46 5.94 -3.42 -1.60
N ILE A 47 5.11 -2.78 -2.43
CA ILE A 47 5.06 -3.03 -3.87
C ILE A 47 6.42 -2.70 -4.53
N GLY A 48 6.98 -1.52 -4.29
CA GLY A 48 8.26 -1.12 -4.87
C GLY A 48 9.43 -2.02 -4.45
N VAL A 49 9.49 -2.40 -3.18
CA VAL A 49 10.51 -3.33 -2.66
C VAL A 49 10.36 -4.71 -3.27
N SER A 50 9.13 -5.19 -3.49
CA SER A 50 8.90 -6.49 -4.12
C SER A 50 9.46 -6.54 -5.55
N GLU A 51 9.32 -5.45 -6.31
CA GLU A 51 9.85 -5.31 -7.66
C GLU A 51 11.39 -5.26 -7.64
N LEU A 52 11.98 -4.50 -6.71
CA LEU A 52 13.43 -4.44 -6.54
C LEU A 52 14.02 -5.81 -6.19
N LEU A 53 13.40 -6.55 -5.25
CA LEU A 53 13.83 -7.90 -4.88
C LEU A 53 13.74 -8.87 -6.06
N SER A 54 12.68 -8.77 -6.87
CA SER A 54 12.53 -9.58 -8.09
C SER A 54 13.63 -9.32 -9.11
N ARG A 55 14.00 -8.04 -9.31
CA ARG A 55 15.07 -7.64 -10.24
C ARG A 55 16.44 -8.06 -9.74
N THR A 56 16.77 -7.78 -8.49
CA THR A 56 18.10 -8.09 -7.92
C THR A 56 18.34 -9.60 -7.83
N LYS A 57 17.29 -10.41 -7.62
CA LYS A 57 17.42 -11.87 -7.63
C LYS A 57 17.87 -12.44 -8.98
N ASN A 58 17.64 -11.72 -10.08
CA ASN A 58 18.09 -12.10 -11.43
C ASN A 58 19.49 -11.58 -11.78
N ILE A 59 20.12 -10.80 -10.89
CA ILE A 59 21.51 -10.36 -11.03
C ILE A 59 22.37 -11.40 -10.30
N LYS A 60 22.77 -12.45 -11.02
CA LYS A 60 23.80 -13.40 -10.60
C LYS A 60 25.10 -13.12 -11.32
#